data_AF-A0A6P2FGB7-F1
#
_entry.id   AF-A0A6P2FGB7-F1
#
_cell.length_a   1.000
_cell.length_b   1.000
_cell.length_c   1.000
_cell.angle_alpha   90.00
_cell.angle_beta   90.00
_cell.angle_gamma   90.00
#
_symmetry.space_group_name_H-M   'P 1'
#
loop_
_entity.id
_entity.type
_entity.pdbx_description
1 polymer ?
#
loop_
_entity_poly.entity_id
_entity_poly.type
_entity_poly.pdbx_seq_one_letter_code
_entity_poly.pdbx_strand_id
1 'polypeptide(L)'
;MGLWTVRVHSDPAYQVRDAETYADEILRMVDLLGPQGVAFGTDMEGAGTDAVLKRYVDLRAVADSLARRNIPASVLHDVCIGNYARVLKKAISV
;
A
#
# COMPACT_ATOMS: atom_id res chain seq x y z
N MET A 1 -1.95 2.16 12.69
CA MET A 1 -1.75 2.20 11.22
C MET A 1 -0.63 1.25 10.91
N GLY A 2 -0.81 0.39 9.93
CA GLY A 2 0.25 -0.50 9.44
C GLY A 2 0.88 0.01 8.14
N LEU A 3 2.04 -0.54 7.81
CA LEU A 3 2.61 -0.44 6.48
C LEU A 3 2.39 -1.79 5.82
N TRP A 4 1.60 -1.83 4.75
CA TRP A 4 1.27 -3.08 4.10
C TRP A 4 2.36 -3.45 3.14
N THR A 5 3.21 -4.36 3.58
CA THR A 5 4.40 -4.75 2.86
C THR A 5 4.06 -5.42 1.53
N VAL A 6 4.66 -4.93 0.44
CA VAL A 6 4.68 -5.60 -0.87
C VAL A 6 5.30 -6.99 -0.70
N ARG A 7 4.79 -7.96 -1.45
CA ARG A 7 5.23 -9.35 -1.39
C ARG A 7 6.01 -9.75 -2.64
N VAL A 8 6.53 -10.97 -2.60
CA VAL A 8 7.10 -11.61 -3.78
C VAL A 8 5.99 -12.26 -4.61
N HIS A 9 6.16 -12.26 -5.92
CA HIS A 9 5.19 -12.82 -6.85
C HIS A 9 4.89 -14.30 -6.57
N SER A 10 5.92 -15.05 -6.16
CA SER A 10 5.86 -16.49 -5.92
C SER A 10 5.38 -16.91 -4.53
N ASP A 11 4.93 -15.99 -3.66
CA ASP A 11 4.48 -16.34 -2.30
C ASP A 11 3.21 -17.21 -2.35
N PRO A 12 3.27 -18.51 -1.98
CA PRO A 12 2.10 -19.38 -2.07
C PRO A 12 1.06 -19.08 -0.97
N ALA A 13 1.43 -18.36 0.08
CA ALA A 13 0.55 -18.03 1.19
C ALA A 13 -0.21 -16.71 0.99
N TYR A 14 0.23 -15.85 0.05
CA TYR A 14 -0.36 -14.54 -0.19
C TYR A 14 -0.63 -14.30 -1.67
N GLN A 15 -1.87 -13.92 -2.02
CA GLN A 15 -2.26 -13.72 -3.41
C GLN A 15 -1.86 -12.36 -4.01
N VAL A 16 -0.79 -11.74 -3.51
CA VAL A 16 -0.25 -10.47 -4.04
C VAL A 16 0.83 -10.80 -5.05
N ARG A 17 0.51 -10.65 -6.34
CA ARG A 17 1.34 -11.13 -7.46
C ARG A 17 1.80 -10.01 -8.39
N ASP A 18 1.15 -8.86 -8.34
CA ASP A 18 1.39 -7.72 -9.20
C ASP A 18 0.84 -6.43 -8.55
N ALA A 19 0.97 -5.29 -9.23
CA ALA A 19 0.47 -4.02 -8.73
C ALA A 19 -1.07 -4.00 -8.53
N GLU A 20 -1.82 -4.81 -9.28
CA GLU A 20 -3.28 -4.85 -9.23
C GLU A 20 -3.77 -5.62 -8.00
N THR A 21 -3.23 -6.81 -7.79
CA THR A 21 -3.49 -7.64 -6.60
C THR A 21 -2.94 -7.01 -5.33
N TYR A 22 -1.84 -6.24 -5.41
CA TYR A 22 -1.40 -5.42 -4.28
C TYR A 22 -2.38 -4.30 -3.96
N ALA A 23 -2.95 -3.64 -4.97
CA ALA A 23 -4.03 -2.68 -4.74
C ALA A 23 -5.27 -3.35 -4.12
N ASP A 24 -5.59 -4.60 -4.49
CA ASP A 24 -6.70 -5.36 -3.89
C ASP A 24 -6.45 -5.60 -2.40
N GLU A 25 -5.23 -5.98 -2.05
CA GLU A 25 -4.82 -6.16 -0.67
C GLU A 25 -4.93 -4.86 0.13
N ILE A 26 -4.51 -3.73 -0.45
CA ILE A 26 -4.66 -2.42 0.19
C ILE A 26 -6.13 -2.10 0.47
N LEU A 27 -7.04 -2.33 -0.47
CA LEU A 27 -8.46 -2.09 -0.24
C LEU A 27 -9.07 -3.03 0.78
N ARG A 28 -8.73 -4.33 0.71
CA ARG A 28 -9.14 -5.31 1.71
C ARG A 28 -8.77 -4.85 3.12
N MET A 29 -7.58 -4.25 3.27
CA MET A 29 -7.09 -3.77 4.55
C MET A 29 -7.74 -2.45 4.97
N VAL A 30 -8.11 -1.59 4.01
CA VAL A 30 -8.93 -0.40 4.25
C VAL A 30 -10.31 -0.81 4.78
N ASP A 31 -10.92 -1.84 4.21
CA ASP A 31 -12.23 -2.35 4.66
C ASP A 31 -12.15 -2.94 6.07
N LEU A 32 -11.06 -3.66 6.39
CA LEU A 32 -10.89 -4.29 7.70
C LEU A 32 -10.51 -3.33 8.82
N LEU A 33 -9.66 -2.33 8.55
CA LEU A 33 -9.07 -1.47 9.58
C LEU A 33 -9.56 -0.03 9.53
N GLY A 34 -10.35 0.30 8.50
CA GLY A 34 -10.75 1.65 8.17
C GLY A 34 -9.69 2.41 7.35
N PRO A 35 -10.11 3.46 6.62
CA PRO A 35 -9.28 4.20 5.68
C PRO A 35 -8.12 4.96 6.32
N GLN A 36 -8.16 5.20 7.63
CA GLN A 36 -7.09 5.85 8.39
C GLN A 36 -6.03 4.86 8.92
N GLY A 37 -6.27 3.56 8.72
CA GLY A 37 -5.46 2.47 9.24
C GLY A 37 -4.36 2.00 8.30
N VAL A 38 -4.37 2.43 7.02
CA VAL A 38 -3.61 1.79 5.92
C VAL A 38 -2.66 2.76 5.22
N ALA A 39 -1.43 2.31 4.97
CA ALA A 39 -0.46 2.99 4.10
C ALA A 39 0.39 1.96 3.34
N PHE A 40 0.98 2.37 2.22
CA PHE A 40 1.93 1.54 1.47
C PHE A 40 3.15 1.17 2.33
N GLY A 41 3.53 -0.11 2.34
CA GLY A 41 4.83 -0.56 2.79
C GLY A 41 5.52 -1.26 1.64
N THR A 42 6.61 -0.73 1.09
CA THR A 42 7.16 -1.37 -0.12
C THR A 42 8.18 -2.43 0.18
N ASP A 43 8.98 -2.25 1.24
CA ASP A 43 10.08 -3.15 1.59
C ASP A 43 10.90 -3.62 0.36
N MET A 44 11.15 -2.70 -0.59
CA MET A 44 11.64 -3.07 -1.93
C MET A 44 12.97 -3.82 -1.87
N GLU A 45 13.84 -3.42 -0.93
CA GLU A 45 15.14 -4.07 -0.72
C GLU A 45 15.02 -5.35 0.14
N GLY A 46 13.95 -5.50 0.92
CA GLY A 46 13.69 -6.68 1.74
C GLY A 46 12.92 -7.78 1.00
N ALA A 47 12.15 -7.43 -0.03
CA ALA A 47 11.35 -8.36 -0.83
C ALA A 47 12.20 -9.24 -1.79
N GLY A 48 13.49 -8.96 -1.96
CA GLY A 48 14.38 -9.77 -2.79
C GLY A 48 14.11 -9.63 -4.30
N THR A 49 14.60 -10.59 -5.10
CA THR A 49 14.65 -10.48 -6.57
C THR A 49 13.31 -10.67 -7.28
N ASP A 50 12.34 -11.27 -6.59
CA ASP A 50 10.99 -11.58 -7.10
C ASP A 50 9.93 -10.61 -6.57
N ALA A 51 10.34 -9.41 -6.13
CA ALA A 51 9.44 -8.39 -5.62
C ALA A 51 8.42 -7.97 -6.67
N VAL A 52 7.15 -7.87 -6.25
CA VAL A 52 6.02 -7.42 -7.08
C VAL A 52 6.21 -5.98 -7.56
N LEU A 53 6.77 -5.11 -6.72
CA LEU A 53 7.18 -3.75 -7.08
C LEU A 53 8.70 -3.65 -6.92
N LYS A 54 9.39 -3.23 -7.98
CA LYS A 54 10.87 -3.20 -8.00
C LYS A 54 11.42 -1.79 -7.79
N ARG A 55 10.62 -0.76 -8.06
CA ARG A 55 11.02 0.65 -7.97
C ARG A 55 9.86 1.51 -7.48
N TYR A 56 10.17 2.62 -6.84
CA TYR A 56 9.14 3.56 -6.36
C TYR A 56 8.21 4.08 -7.46
N VAL A 57 8.70 4.20 -8.70
CA VAL A 57 7.87 4.60 -9.85
C VAL A 57 6.75 3.59 -10.14
N ASP A 58 6.90 2.33 -9.74
CA ASP A 58 5.91 1.28 -9.98
C ASP A 58 4.68 1.46 -9.06
N LEU A 59 4.78 2.25 -7.97
CA LEU A 59 3.63 2.63 -7.14
C LEU A 59 2.59 3.45 -7.90
N ARG A 60 2.96 4.08 -9.02
CA ARG A 60 1.98 4.77 -9.88
C ARG A 60 0.91 3.80 -10.37
N ALA A 61 1.30 2.59 -10.76
CA ALA A 61 0.36 1.58 -11.24
C ALA A 61 -0.62 1.14 -10.14
N VAL A 62 -0.15 1.06 -8.89
CA VAL A 62 -0.98 0.76 -7.71
C VAL A 62 -1.97 1.89 -7.47
N ALA A 63 -1.50 3.14 -7.46
CA ALA A 63 -2.35 4.32 -7.28
C ALA A 63 -3.42 4.44 -8.38
N ASP A 64 -3.05 4.14 -9.63
CA ASP A 64 -3.99 4.12 -10.76
C ASP A 64 -5.04 3.03 -10.62
N SER A 65 -4.61 1.85 -10.16
CA SER A 65 -5.51 0.75 -9.88
C SER A 65 -6.53 1.13 -8.80
N LEU A 66 -6.06 1.71 -7.69
CA LEU A 66 -6.92 2.21 -6.62
C LEU A 66 -7.90 3.28 -7.11
N ALA A 67 -7.44 4.25 -7.91
CA ALA A 67 -8.28 5.31 -8.47
C ALA A 67 -9.41 4.77 -9.36
N ARG A 68 -9.16 3.71 -10.15
CA ARG A 68 -10.17 3.06 -11.00
C ARG A 68 -11.28 2.35 -10.22
N ARG A 69 -11.07 2.07 -8.94
CA ARG A 69 -12.01 1.31 -8.08
C ARG A 69 -13.03 2.20 -7.37
N ASN A 70 -13.16 3.45 -7.80
CA ASN A 70 -14.15 4.41 -7.33
C ASN A 70 -14.10 4.65 -5.80
N ILE A 71 -12.92 4.54 -5.20
CA ILE A 71 -12.71 4.94 -3.80
C ILE A 71 -12.72 6.46 -3.67
N PRO A 72 -13.12 7.01 -2.51
CA PRO A 72 -13.04 8.45 -2.29
C PRO A 72 -11.61 8.97 -2.48
N ALA A 73 -11.46 10.13 -3.12
CA ALA A 73 -10.14 10.74 -3.35
C ALA A 73 -9.35 10.99 -2.06
N SER A 74 -10.05 11.25 -0.95
CA SER A 74 -9.44 11.35 0.39
C SER A 74 -8.83 10.04 0.85
N VAL A 75 -9.49 8.90 0.62
CA VAL A 75 -8.96 7.57 0.97
C VAL A 75 -7.73 7.26 0.11
N LEU A 76 -7.78 7.54 -1.19
CA LEU A 76 -6.62 7.39 -2.07
C LEU A 76 -5.43 8.21 -1.57
N HIS A 77 -5.63 9.50 -1.29
CA HIS A 77 -4.60 10.37 -0.76
C HIS A 77 -4.04 9.86 0.58
N ASP A 78 -4.91 9.43 1.48
CA ASP A 78 -4.51 9.00 2.82
C ASP A 78 -3.72 7.69 2.80
N VAL A 79 -4.12 6.72 1.98
CA VAL A 79 -3.36 5.48 1.74
C VAL A 79 -2.00 5.76 1.11
N CYS A 80 -1.93 6.65 0.13
CA CYS A 80 -0.69 6.94 -0.57
C CYS A 80 0.32 7.74 0.26
N ILE A 81 -0.14 8.62 1.16
CA ILE A 81 0.77 9.46 1.96
C ILE A 81 0.16 9.98 3.27
N GLY A 82 -1.12 10.36 3.28
CA GLY A 82 -1.72 11.11 4.38
C GLY A 82 -1.66 10.39 5.73
N ASN A 83 -1.90 9.08 5.75
CA ASN A 83 -1.88 8.28 6.97
C ASN A 83 -0.51 8.16 7.59
N TYR A 84 0.51 7.88 6.78
CA TYR A 84 1.90 7.81 7.26
C TYR A 84 2.35 9.17 7.79
N ALA A 85 2.12 10.24 7.02
CA ALA A 85 2.48 11.59 7.42
C ALA A 85 1.76 12.02 8.72
N ARG A 86 0.46 11.74 8.86
CA ARG A 86 -0.32 12.06 10.08
C ARG A 86 0.27 11.37 11.32
N VAL A 87 0.56 10.07 11.21
CA VAL A 87 1.11 9.29 12.33
C VAL A 87 2.51 9.77 12.68
N LEU A 88 3.38 9.96 11.68
CA LEU A 88 4.74 10.41 11.91
C LEU A 88 4.79 11.82 12.50
N LYS A 89 3.98 12.76 11.99
CA LYS A 89 3.83 14.10 12.56
C LYS A 89 3.43 14.04 14.03
N LYS A 90 2.43 13.22 14.38
CA LYS A 90 2.02 13.04 15.79
C LYS A 90 3.14 12.46 16.64
N ALA A 91 3.92 11.53 16.11
CA ALA A 91 5.01 10.87 16.86
C ALA A 91 6.20 11.81 17.13
N ILE A 92 6.47 12.77 16.24
CA ILE A 92 7.59 13.72 16.38
C ILE A 92 7.19 15.06 17.01
N SER A 93 5.91 15.28 17.24
CA SER A 93 5.44 16.51 17.90
C SER A 93 5.74 16.40 19.39
N VAL A 94 6.49 17.38 19.92
CA VAL A 94 6.78 17.56 21.36
C VAL A 94 5.59 18.25 22.03
#